data_AF-A0A927CY89-F1
#
_entry.id   AF-A0A927CY89-F1
#
_cell.length_a   1.000
_cell.length_b   1.000
_cell.length_c   1.000
_cell.angle_alpha   90.00
_cell.angle_beta   90.00
_cell.angle_gamma   90.00
#
_symmetry.space_group_name_H-M   'P 1'
#
loop_
_entity.id
_entity.type
_entity.pdbx_description
1 polymer ?
#
loop_
_entity_poly.entity_id
_entity_poly.type
_entity_poly.pdbx_seq_one_letter_code
_entity_poly.pdbx_strand_id
1 'polypeptide(L)'
;MKKSLYLFIWVLVAIVINMGAFPVAMFSLFGTPEGTSIFSLDYLIAFIIVFLANIVTIQIFVAMRKNNKTVFLSGVAFAILESLAFVLFITTGAGFGICVALALISVIGASVLLVKN
;
A
#
# COMPACT_ATOMS: atom_id res chain seq x y z
N MET A 1 16.73 9.05 15.65
CA MET A 1 15.49 8.38 16.06
C MET A 1 15.87 7.06 16.72
N LYS A 2 15.24 6.71 17.85
CA LYS A 2 15.48 5.42 18.53
C LYS A 2 14.95 4.28 17.66
N LYS A 3 15.60 3.12 17.65
CA LYS A 3 15.20 1.93 16.85
C LYS A 3 13.72 1.54 17.08
N SER A 4 13.26 1.66 18.32
CA SER A 4 11.85 1.44 18.69
C SER A 4 10.88 2.36 17.94
N LEU A 5 11.25 3.63 17.71
CA LEU A 5 10.40 4.58 17.00
C LEU A 5 10.24 4.23 15.51
N TYR A 6 11.31 3.79 14.84
CA TYR A 6 11.22 3.34 13.45
C TYR A 6 10.29 2.13 13.30
N LEU A 7 10.38 1.18 14.23
CA LEU A 7 9.56 -0.02 14.24
C LEU A 7 8.09 0.34 14.51
N PHE A 8 7.83 1.24 15.46
CA PHE A 8 6.49 1.75 15.73
C PHE A 8 5.86 2.42 14.51
N ILE A 9 6.59 3.31 13.82
CA ILE A 9 6.12 3.97 12.61
C ILE A 9 5.84 2.95 11.50
N TRP A 10 6.73 1.97 11.32
CA TRP A 10 6.54 0.92 10.31
C TRP A 10 5.27 0.09 10.57
N VAL A 11 5.01 -0.31 11.82
CA VAL A 11 3.78 -1.03 12.19
C VAL A 11 2.55 -0.18 11.93
N LEU A 12 2.58 1.11 12.31
CA LEU A 12 1.47 2.03 12.03
C LEU A 12 1.19 2.14 10.52
N VAL A 13 2.23 2.29 9.70
CA VAL A 13 2.07 2.33 8.23
C VAL A 13 1.47 1.03 7.73
N ALA A 14 1.96 -0.13 8.17
CA ALA A 14 1.41 -1.42 7.78
C ALA A 14 -0.08 -1.53 8.08
N ILE A 15 -0.51 -1.08 9.26
CA ILE A 15 -1.93 -1.09 9.65
C ILE A 15 -2.73 -0.16 8.75
N VAL A 16 -2.32 1.10 8.60
CA VAL A 16 -3.08 2.11 7.85
C VAL A 16 -3.24 1.72 6.38
N ILE A 17 -2.16 1.23 5.75
CA ILE A 17 -2.20 0.78 4.35
C ILE A 17 -3.15 -0.41 4.19
N ASN A 18 -3.09 -1.41 5.07
CA ASN A 18 -3.97 -2.57 4.96
C ASN A 18 -5.43 -2.26 5.32
N MET A 19 -5.69 -1.26 6.19
CA MET A 19 -7.04 -0.74 6.43
C MET A 19 -7.67 -0.15 5.16
N GLY A 20 -6.89 0.43 4.25
CA GLY A 20 -7.36 0.91 2.95
C GLY A 20 -7.41 -0.19 1.89
N ALA A 21 -6.37 -1.02 1.80
CA ALA A 21 -6.24 -2.03 0.75
C ALA A 21 -7.26 -3.18 0.88
N PHE A 22 -7.59 -3.63 2.09
CA PHE A 22 -8.50 -4.76 2.27
C PHE A 22 -9.93 -4.47 1.81
N PRO A 23 -10.58 -3.35 2.18
CA PRO A 23 -11.88 -3.00 1.62
C PRO A 23 -11.88 -2.98 0.09
N VAL A 24 -10.82 -2.41 -0.53
CA VAL A 24 -10.68 -2.33 -1.99
C VAL A 24 -10.52 -3.73 -2.61
N ALA A 25 -9.71 -4.60 -2.01
CA ALA A 25 -9.55 -5.98 -2.47
C ALA A 25 -10.82 -6.80 -2.30
N MET A 26 -11.57 -6.60 -1.22
CA MET A 26 -12.83 -7.29 -0.96
C MET A 26 -13.89 -6.97 -2.02
N PHE A 27 -13.92 -5.76 -2.59
CA PHE A 27 -14.82 -5.46 -3.71
C PHE A 27 -14.65 -6.43 -4.88
N SER A 28 -13.43 -6.91 -5.14
CA SER A 28 -13.18 -7.91 -6.18
C SER A 28 -13.70 -9.29 -5.80
N LEU A 29 -13.75 -9.62 -4.51
CA LEU A 29 -14.15 -10.95 -4.01
C LEU A 29 -15.66 -11.07 -3.76
N PHE A 30 -16.35 -9.96 -3.43
CA PHE A 30 -17.79 -9.98 -3.16
C PHE A 30 -18.64 -10.26 -4.40
N GLY A 31 -18.12 -9.99 -5.60
CA GLY A 31 -18.79 -10.32 -6.86
C GLY A 31 -18.57 -11.77 -7.33
N THR A 32 -17.70 -12.51 -6.65
CA THR A 32 -17.26 -13.84 -7.09
C THR A 32 -18.26 -14.92 -6.66
N PRO A 33 -18.87 -15.68 -7.58
CA PRO A 33 -19.80 -16.75 -7.22
C PRO A 33 -19.18 -17.83 -6.33
N GLU A 34 -19.99 -18.45 -5.48
CA GLU A 34 -19.55 -19.62 -4.70
C GLU A 34 -19.13 -20.77 -5.63
N GLY A 35 -18.04 -21.46 -5.27
CA GLY A 35 -17.47 -22.54 -6.08
C GLY A 35 -16.56 -22.08 -7.22
N THR A 36 -16.32 -20.77 -7.37
CA THR A 36 -15.33 -20.25 -8.32
C THR A 36 -13.93 -20.72 -7.94
N SER A 37 -13.15 -21.16 -8.93
CA SER A 37 -11.76 -21.59 -8.73
C SER A 37 -10.92 -20.50 -8.04
N ILE A 38 -10.06 -20.91 -7.11
CA ILE A 38 -9.10 -20.02 -6.43
C ILE A 38 -8.09 -19.36 -7.40
N PHE A 39 -7.97 -19.89 -8.62
CA PHE A 39 -7.14 -19.32 -9.69
C PHE A 39 -7.94 -18.40 -10.63
N SER A 40 -9.11 -17.92 -10.19
CA SER A 40 -9.89 -16.96 -10.98
C SER A 40 -9.25 -15.58 -11.00
N LEU A 41 -9.71 -14.79 -11.96
CA LEU A 41 -9.24 -13.42 -12.17
C LEU A 41 -9.55 -12.54 -10.95
N ASP A 42 -10.67 -12.78 -10.27
CA ASP A 42 -11.09 -12.02 -9.08
C ASP A 42 -10.11 -12.18 -7.90
N TYR A 43 -9.67 -13.41 -7.63
CA TYR A 43 -8.66 -13.66 -6.60
C TYR A 43 -7.30 -13.06 -6.98
N LEU A 44 -6.95 -13.08 -8.27
CA LEU A 44 -5.73 -12.45 -8.76
C LEU A 44 -5.78 -10.92 -8.57
N ILE A 45 -6.90 -10.27 -8.89
CA ILE A 45 -7.08 -8.82 -8.69
C ILE A 45 -6.96 -8.49 -7.19
N ALA A 46 -7.69 -9.21 -6.33
CA ALA A 46 -7.63 -8.99 -4.89
C ALA A 46 -6.20 -9.15 -4.34
N PHE A 47 -5.48 -10.18 -4.79
CA PHE A 47 -4.08 -10.40 -4.44
C PHE A 47 -3.20 -9.24 -4.90
N ILE A 48 -3.32 -8.78 -6.15
CA ILE A 48 -2.53 -7.67 -6.70
C ILE A 48 -2.75 -6.39 -5.89
N ILE A 49 -4.00 -6.08 -5.52
CA ILE A 49 -4.32 -4.88 -4.72
C ILE A 49 -3.58 -4.92 -3.38
N VAL A 50 -3.69 -6.04 -2.65
CA VAL A 50 -3.02 -6.19 -1.34
C VAL A 50 -1.50 -6.21 -1.50
N PHE A 51 -0.98 -6.90 -2.51
CA PHE A 51 0.45 -7.03 -2.75
C PHE A 51 1.09 -5.68 -3.10
N LEU A 52 0.50 -4.94 -4.05
CA LEU A 52 1.02 -3.64 -4.48
C LEU A 52 0.98 -2.62 -3.34
N ALA A 53 -0.11 -2.57 -2.58
CA ALA A 53 -0.23 -1.68 -1.43
C ALA A 53 0.88 -1.95 -0.39
N ASN A 54 1.25 -3.21 -0.19
CA ASN A 54 2.28 -3.56 0.79
C ASN A 54 3.72 -3.29 0.31
N ILE A 55 3.96 -2.92 -0.95
CA ILE A 55 5.31 -2.55 -1.44
C ILE A 55 5.87 -1.36 -0.65
N VAL A 56 5.03 -0.36 -0.34
CA VAL A 56 5.45 0.81 0.45
C VAL A 56 5.91 0.38 1.85
N THR A 57 5.15 -0.51 2.49
CA THR A 57 5.47 -1.08 3.80
C THR A 57 6.78 -1.87 3.79
N ILE A 58 7.02 -2.65 2.73
CA ILE A 58 8.28 -3.41 2.53
C ILE A 58 9.45 -2.45 2.33
N GLN A 59 9.29 -1.41 1.52
CA GLN A 59 10.33 -0.40 1.28
C GLN A 59 10.75 0.30 2.59
N ILE A 60 9.78 0.69 3.42
CA ILE A 60 10.05 1.33 4.72
C ILE A 60 10.78 0.36 5.65
N PHE A 61 10.40 -0.92 5.66
CA PHE A 61 11.09 -1.95 6.45
C PHE A 61 12.56 -2.08 6.04
N VAL A 62 12.83 -2.16 4.74
CA VAL A 62 14.21 -2.26 4.20
C VAL A 62 15.01 -1.00 4.55
N ALA A 63 14.44 0.19 4.37
CA ALA A 63 15.10 1.45 4.71
C ALA A 63 15.44 1.53 6.21
N MET A 64 14.53 1.07 7.08
CA MET A 64 14.76 0.96 8.51
C MET A 64 15.92 0.01 8.81
N ARG A 65 15.97 -1.18 8.21
CA ARG A 65 17.05 -2.16 8.43
C ARG A 65 18.41 -1.64 7.98
N LYS A 66 18.45 -0.81 6.94
CA LYS A 66 19.65 -0.14 6.42
C LYS A 66 20.02 1.14 7.19
N ASN A 67 19.24 1.55 8.21
CA ASN A 67 19.39 2.82 8.93
C ASN A 67 19.43 4.06 8.01
N ASN A 68 18.86 3.98 6.81
CA ASN A 68 18.83 5.09 5.86
C ASN A 68 17.66 6.03 6.17
N LYS A 69 17.94 7.07 6.97
CA LYS A 69 16.90 8.00 7.47
C LYS A 69 16.17 8.73 6.34
N THR A 70 16.91 9.15 5.32
CA THR A 70 16.35 9.92 4.19
C THR A 70 15.36 9.07 3.43
N VAL A 71 15.75 7.84 3.08
CA VAL A 71 14.88 6.94 2.31
C VAL A 71 13.72 6.39 3.16
N PHE A 72 13.92 6.25 4.47
CA PHE A 72 12.82 5.94 5.39
C PHE A 72 11.75 7.04 5.39
N LEU A 73 12.16 8.31 5.52
CA LEU A 73 11.22 9.45 5.51
C LEU A 73 10.51 9.60 4.17
N SER A 74 11.22 9.41 3.05
CA SER A 74 10.59 9.38 1.73
C SER A 74 9.57 8.25 1.59
N GLY A 75 9.87 7.06 2.15
CA GLY A 75 8.92 5.94 2.22
C GLY A 75 7.65 6.29 2.99
N VAL A 76 7.80 6.93 4.16
CA VAL A 76 6.67 7.40 4.97
C VAL A 76 5.82 8.43 4.20
N ALA A 77 6.44 9.33 3.42
CA ALA A 77 5.71 10.26 2.58
C ALA A 77 4.86 9.54 1.51
N PHE A 78 5.40 8.49 0.87
CA PHE A 78 4.63 7.66 -0.05
C PHE A 78 3.50 6.89 0.64
N ALA A 79 3.71 6.41 1.86
CA ALA A 79 2.66 5.76 2.64
C ALA A 79 1.50 6.71 2.96
N ILE A 80 1.81 7.97 3.31
CA ILE A 80 0.78 9.00 3.53
C ILE A 80 -0.01 9.24 2.24
N LEU A 81 0.68 9.36 1.10
CA LEU A 81 0.06 9.59 -0.20
C LEU A 81 -0.85 8.43 -0.61
N GLU A 82 -0.41 7.18 -0.40
CA GLU A 82 -1.21 5.98 -0.63
C GLU A 82 -2.43 5.90 0.29
N SER A 83 -2.25 6.23 1.57
CA SER A 83 -3.34 6.28 2.55
C SER A 83 -4.39 7.32 2.15
N LEU A 84 -3.95 8.50 1.68
CA LEU A 84 -4.85 9.53 1.16
C LEU A 84 -5.58 9.05 -0.10
N ALA A 85 -4.90 8.32 -0.99
CA ALA A 85 -5.53 7.73 -2.18
C ALA A 85 -6.67 6.77 -1.78
N PHE A 86 -6.44 5.90 -0.79
CA PHE A 86 -7.49 5.00 -0.29
C PHE A 86 -8.63 5.74 0.40
N VAL A 87 -8.33 6.71 1.26
CA VAL A 87 -9.37 7.50 1.94
C VAL A 87 -10.23 8.26 0.94
N LEU A 88 -9.63 8.90 -0.07
CA LEU A 88 -10.37 9.60 -1.13
C LEU A 88 -11.24 8.64 -1.94
N PHE A 89 -10.70 7.48 -2.30
CA PHE A 89 -11.45 6.45 -3.02
C PHE A 89 -12.68 5.98 -2.24
N ILE A 90 -12.54 5.75 -0.93
CA ILE A 90 -13.62 5.24 -0.08
C ILE A 90 -14.67 6.31 0.25
N THR A 91 -14.25 7.56 0.52
CA THR A 91 -15.13 8.55 1.18
C THR A 91 -15.79 9.54 0.23
N THR A 92 -15.09 10.01 -0.80
CA THR A 92 -15.55 11.16 -1.60
C THR A 92 -16.10 10.78 -2.96
N GLY A 93 -15.99 9.50 -3.36
CA GLY A 93 -16.24 9.10 -4.75
C GLY A 93 -15.41 9.93 -5.74
N ALA A 94 -14.28 10.50 -5.28
CA ALA A 94 -13.41 11.34 -6.07
C ALA A 94 -13.07 10.61 -7.37
N GLY A 95 -12.96 11.37 -8.47
CA GLY A 95 -12.76 10.81 -9.80
C GLY A 95 -11.73 9.69 -9.77
N PHE A 96 -12.15 8.48 -10.13
CA PHE A 96 -11.38 7.24 -10.02
C PHE A 96 -9.92 7.40 -10.50
N GLY A 97 -9.73 8.19 -11.57
CA GLY A 97 -8.42 8.50 -12.13
C GLY A 97 -7.45 9.20 -11.16
N ILE A 98 -7.91 10.10 -10.29
CA ILE A 98 -7.05 10.78 -9.31
C ILE A 98 -6.57 9.79 -8.24
N CYS A 99 -7.48 8.96 -7.72
CA CYS A 99 -7.14 7.97 -6.71
C CYS A 99 -6.13 6.95 -7.25
N VAL A 100 -6.36 6.46 -8.48
CA VAL A 100 -5.45 5.54 -9.16
C VAL A 100 -4.10 6.21 -9.43
N ALA A 101 -4.08 7.47 -9.88
CA ALA A 101 -2.82 8.18 -10.13
C ALA A 101 -1.98 8.32 -8.85
N LEU A 102 -2.60 8.68 -7.72
CA LEU A 102 -1.92 8.79 -6.44
C LEU A 102 -1.38 7.43 -5.98
N ALA A 103 -2.19 6.36 -6.04
CA ALA A 103 -1.74 5.02 -5.68
C ALA A 103 -0.60 4.52 -6.58
N LEU A 104 -0.64 4.82 -7.88
CA LEU A 104 0.46 4.47 -8.79
C LEU A 104 1.74 5.24 -8.45
N ILE A 105 1.64 6.53 -8.15
CA ILE A 105 2.79 7.35 -7.74
C ILE A 105 3.41 6.80 -6.45
N SER A 106 2.60 6.40 -5.46
CA SER A 106 3.12 5.82 -4.21
C SER A 106 3.83 4.50 -4.45
N VAL A 107 3.20 3.57 -5.19
CA VAL A 107 3.75 2.24 -5.46
C VAL A 107 5.01 2.32 -6.31
N ILE A 108 5.00 3.11 -7.39
CA ILE A 108 6.17 3.29 -8.26
C ILE A 108 7.29 3.99 -7.50
N GLY A 109 6.97 5.06 -6.76
CA GLY A 109 7.95 5.79 -5.95
C GLY A 109 8.62 4.90 -4.91
N ALA A 110 7.85 4.09 -4.18
CA ALA A 110 8.37 3.12 -3.24
C ALA A 110 9.19 2.02 -3.93
N SER A 111 8.75 1.52 -5.09
CA SER A 111 9.50 0.51 -5.85
C SER A 111 10.87 1.04 -6.29
N VAL A 112 10.94 2.27 -6.80
CA VAL A 112 12.21 2.92 -7.19
C VAL A 112 13.12 3.10 -5.97
N LEU A 113 12.55 3.56 -4.85
CA LEU A 113 13.31 3.69 -3.60
C LEU A 113 13.78 2.34 -3.05
N LEU A 114 13.05 1.27 -3.28
CA LEU A 114 13.41 -0.07 -2.86
C LEU A 114 14.61 -0.61 -3.65
N VAL A 115 14.68 -0.36 -4.96
CA VAL A 115 15.81 -0.77 -5.82
C VAL A 115 17.05 0.09 -5.59
N LYS A 116 16.88 1.41 -5.36
CA LYS A 116 18.01 2.34 -5.17
C LYS A 116 18.61 2.29 -3.76
N ASN A 117 17.89 1.70 -2.80
CA ASN A 117 18.30 1.60 -1.39
C ASN A 117 19.48 0.69 -1.15
#